data_AF-A0A1M6RJJ5-F1
#
_entry.id   AF-A0A1M6RJJ5-F1
#
_cell.length_a   1.000
_cell.length_b   1.000
_cell.length_c   1.000
_cell.angle_alpha   90.00
_cell.angle_beta   90.00
_cell.angle_gamma   90.00
#
_symmetry.space_group_name_H-M   'P 1'
#
loop_
_entity.id
_entity.type
_entity.pdbx_description
1 polymer ?
#
loop_
_entity_poly.entity_id
_entity_poly.type
_entity_poly.pdbx_seq_one_letter_code
_entity_poly.pdbx_strand_id
1 'polypeptide(L)'
;MDVATAKSMGLLGQNPSEQVVPQQQQQMSPEDMVDNAVQNDTKEALDGTDLIVESWNMQTEGKGLETLNDFAADFVENGELTEASLEKALSNHGIGEGIMREQFAQITDAGNQNVYNALEVGDDLGMERMEFLREVHDTGTSADAKLVRGLMAGAALGHLSGAEVVDHFDRLYAKYTGE
;
A
#
# COMPACT_ATOMS: atom_id res chain seq x y z
N MET A 1 -56.19 -12.33 5.27
CA MET A 1 -56.60 -11.48 6.42
C MET A 1 -56.10 -12.20 7.68
N ASP A 2 -54.80 -12.33 7.91
CA ASP A 2 -53.70 -11.38 7.67
C ASP A 2 -53.77 -10.18 8.61
N VAL A 3 -52.65 -9.89 9.28
CA VAL A 3 -52.55 -9.11 10.55
C VAL A 3 -52.18 -7.65 10.28
N ALA A 4 -52.18 -7.23 9.01
CA ALA A 4 -51.82 -5.90 8.59
C ALA A 4 -52.85 -4.81 8.99
N THR A 5 -52.32 -3.68 9.44
CA THR A 5 -52.96 -2.35 9.29
C THR A 5 -54.24 -2.08 10.10
N ALA A 6 -54.42 -2.75 11.25
CA ALA A 6 -55.38 -2.30 12.26
C ALA A 6 -54.85 -2.45 13.70
N LYS A 7 -54.75 -1.32 14.39
CA LYS A 7 -55.10 -1.23 15.83
C LYS A 7 -54.12 -0.42 16.69
N SER A 8 -53.34 0.41 16.04
CA SER A 8 -52.97 1.76 16.49
C SER A 8 -53.96 2.41 17.48
N MET A 9 -53.42 3.33 18.32
CA MET A 9 -54.09 4.15 19.36
C MET A 9 -54.09 3.53 20.78
N GLY A 10 -53.09 3.87 21.60
CA GLY A 10 -52.93 3.39 22.99
C GLY A 10 -51.45 3.26 23.41
N LEU A 11 -50.59 4.28 23.29
CA LEU A 11 -50.46 5.43 24.23
C LEU A 11 -50.22 5.03 25.70
N LEU A 12 -48.94 5.06 26.11
CA LEU A 12 -48.40 5.19 27.49
C LEU A 12 -48.61 3.96 28.42
N GLY A 13 -47.74 3.66 29.39
CA GLY A 13 -46.60 4.42 29.94
C GLY A 13 -45.44 3.56 30.47
N GLN A 14 -44.70 4.05 31.47
CA GLN A 14 -43.32 3.64 31.83
C GLN A 14 -43.21 2.69 33.07
N ASN A 15 -42.05 2.01 33.17
CA ASN A 15 -41.20 1.57 34.31
C ASN A 15 -41.60 1.93 35.78
N PRO A 16 -41.02 1.30 36.85
CA PRO A 16 -39.81 0.42 36.95
C PRO A 16 -40.15 -0.95 37.65
N SER A 17 -39.32 -1.76 38.35
CA SER A 17 -37.96 -1.67 38.94
C SER A 17 -37.22 -3.02 39.08
N GLU A 18 -35.87 -2.94 39.20
CA GLU A 18 -34.93 -3.67 40.09
C GLU A 18 -35.11 -5.17 40.47
N GLN A 19 -34.06 -5.96 40.22
CA GLN A 19 -33.25 -6.56 41.29
C GLN A 19 -31.80 -6.86 40.82
N VAL A 20 -30.85 -7.08 41.76
CA VAL A 20 -29.40 -6.91 41.54
C VAL A 20 -28.59 -8.13 42.02
N VAL A 21 -27.58 -8.55 41.25
CA VAL A 21 -26.52 -9.52 41.61
C VAL A 21 -25.17 -9.00 41.04
N PRO A 22 -24.03 -9.08 41.75
CA PRO A 22 -22.92 -8.13 41.55
C PRO A 22 -21.79 -8.56 40.60
N GLN A 23 -20.96 -7.58 40.22
CA GLN A 23 -19.70 -7.78 39.48
C GLN A 23 -18.69 -8.61 40.28
N GLN A 24 -18.09 -9.63 39.65
CA GLN A 24 -16.74 -10.07 40.02
C GLN A 24 -15.74 -9.31 39.15
N GLN A 25 -15.04 -8.33 39.74
CA GLN A 25 -13.88 -7.72 39.11
C GLN A 25 -12.71 -8.70 39.23
N GLN A 26 -12.54 -9.58 38.24
CA GLN A 26 -11.26 -10.25 38.04
C GLN A 26 -10.25 -9.18 37.63
N GLN A 27 -9.34 -8.86 38.54
CA GLN A 27 -8.22 -7.96 38.28
C GLN A 27 -7.26 -8.68 37.34
N MET A 28 -7.29 -8.34 36.04
CA MET A 28 -6.19 -8.68 35.14
C MET A 28 -4.95 -7.91 35.61
N SER A 29 -3.83 -8.62 35.75
CA SER A 29 -2.56 -7.97 36.07
C SER A 29 -2.09 -7.16 34.85
N PRO A 30 -1.42 -6.01 35.02
CA PRO A 30 -0.84 -5.27 33.89
C PRO A 30 0.14 -6.09 33.05
N GLU A 31 0.72 -7.15 33.63
CA GLU A 31 1.67 -8.06 33.01
C GLU A 31 1.02 -8.98 31.96
N ASP A 32 -0.29 -9.29 32.09
CA ASP A 32 -1.03 -10.11 31.12
C ASP A 32 -1.45 -9.32 29.86
N MET A 33 -1.26 -8.00 29.83
CA MET A 33 -1.65 -7.15 28.69
C MET A 33 -0.61 -7.08 27.57
N VAL A 34 0.59 -7.65 27.75
CA VAL A 34 1.71 -7.48 26.83
C VAL A 34 1.70 -8.52 25.69
N ASP A 35 1.24 -9.74 25.97
CA ASP A 35 1.39 -10.91 25.08
C ASP A 35 0.14 -11.19 24.21
N ASN A 36 -0.63 -10.15 23.90
CA ASN A 36 -1.73 -10.23 22.94
C ASN A 36 -1.77 -9.03 21.98
N ALA A 37 -0.59 -8.54 21.63
CA ALA A 37 -0.38 -7.84 20.35
C ALA A 37 -0.64 -8.85 19.23
N VAL A 38 -1.91 -8.97 18.83
CA VAL A 38 -2.34 -9.82 17.72
C VAL A 38 -1.47 -9.48 16.51
N GLN A 39 -0.75 -10.48 15.98
CA GLN A 39 -0.12 -10.41 14.66
C GLN A 39 -1.24 -10.39 13.61
N ASN A 40 -1.84 -9.21 13.46
CA ASN A 40 -2.75 -8.92 12.40
C ASN A 40 -1.88 -8.60 11.19
N ASP A 41 -1.60 -9.60 10.36
CA ASP A 41 -0.84 -9.50 9.10
C ASP A 41 -1.63 -8.72 8.02
N THR A 42 -2.31 -7.65 8.42
CA THR A 42 -2.69 -6.57 7.51
C THR A 42 -1.39 -5.88 7.12
N LYS A 43 -0.82 -6.30 6.00
CA LYS A 43 0.28 -5.61 5.30
C LYS A 43 -0.09 -4.14 5.20
N GLU A 44 0.48 -3.30 6.06
CA GLU A 44 0.05 -1.92 6.21
C GLU A 44 0.38 -1.18 4.91
N ALA A 45 -0.68 -0.82 4.17
CA ALA A 45 -0.56 -0.33 2.81
C ALA A 45 0.11 1.04 2.81
N LEU A 46 1.12 1.21 1.96
CA LEU A 46 1.81 2.48 1.82
C LEU A 46 0.86 3.51 1.20
N ASP A 47 0.92 4.75 1.71
CA ASP A 47 -0.09 5.79 1.46
C ASP A 47 -0.29 6.08 -0.04
N GLY A 48 -1.50 6.51 -0.42
CA GLY A 48 -1.90 6.81 -1.79
C GLY A 48 -2.03 5.61 -2.74
N THR A 49 -1.47 4.43 -2.43
CA THR A 49 -1.47 3.24 -3.31
C THR A 49 -2.87 2.89 -3.83
N ASP A 50 -3.84 2.72 -2.93
CA ASP A 50 -5.20 2.30 -3.29
C ASP A 50 -5.88 3.31 -4.24
N LEU A 51 -5.58 4.61 -4.10
CA LEU A 51 -6.12 5.67 -4.95
C LEU A 51 -5.54 5.62 -6.38
N ILE A 52 -4.27 5.21 -6.53
CA ILE A 52 -3.64 5.01 -7.85
C ILE A 52 -4.30 3.82 -8.54
N VAL A 53 -4.46 2.70 -7.82
CA VAL A 53 -5.09 1.48 -8.36
C VAL A 53 -6.58 1.72 -8.67
N GLU A 54 -7.32 2.47 -7.84
CA GLU A 54 -8.71 2.85 -8.09
C GLU A 54 -8.84 3.81 -9.29
N SER A 55 -7.98 4.83 -9.39
CA SER A 55 -7.90 5.74 -10.54
C SER A 55 -7.72 4.97 -11.85
N TRP A 56 -6.80 4.01 -11.88
CA TRP A 56 -6.59 3.12 -13.02
C TRP A 56 -7.80 2.23 -13.31
N ASN A 57 -8.39 1.61 -12.29
CA ASN A 57 -9.58 0.77 -12.47
C ASN A 57 -10.76 1.55 -13.06
N MET A 58 -10.93 2.83 -12.71
CA MET A 58 -11.94 3.70 -13.33
C MET A 58 -11.62 4.02 -14.81
N GLN A 59 -10.34 4.21 -15.16
CA GLN A 59 -9.92 4.54 -16.52
C GLN A 59 -9.93 3.33 -17.48
N THR A 60 -9.73 2.11 -16.98
CA THR A 60 -9.51 0.91 -17.79
C THR A 60 -10.59 -0.17 -17.63
N GLU A 61 -11.82 0.23 -17.29
CA GLU A 61 -12.98 -0.66 -17.09
C GLU A 61 -12.72 -1.83 -16.12
N GLY A 62 -12.00 -1.57 -15.02
CA GLY A 62 -11.69 -2.55 -13.97
C GLY A 62 -10.44 -3.42 -14.22
N LYS A 63 -9.69 -3.20 -15.30
CA LYS A 63 -8.42 -3.88 -15.59
C LYS A 63 -7.16 -3.18 -15.05
N GLY A 64 -7.32 -2.20 -14.16
CA GLY A 64 -6.28 -1.22 -13.84
C GLY A 64 -5.02 -1.88 -13.29
N LEU A 65 -5.20 -2.73 -12.28
CA LEU A 65 -4.11 -3.45 -11.62
C LEU A 65 -3.36 -4.42 -12.55
N GLU A 66 -4.04 -5.07 -13.51
CA GLU A 66 -3.37 -5.93 -14.50
C GLU A 66 -2.39 -5.12 -15.34
N THR A 67 -2.87 -4.00 -15.91
CA THR A 67 -2.05 -3.11 -16.74
C THR A 67 -0.93 -2.44 -15.94
N LEU A 68 -1.21 -1.96 -14.72
CA LEU A 68 -0.20 -1.42 -13.79
C LEU A 68 0.94 -2.41 -13.55
N ASN A 69 0.61 -3.69 -13.36
CA ASN A 69 1.60 -4.74 -13.08
C ASN A 69 2.49 -5.05 -14.29
N ASP A 70 1.93 -5.02 -15.51
CA ASP A 70 2.73 -5.10 -16.75
C ASP A 70 3.76 -3.96 -16.84
N PHE A 71 3.34 -2.72 -16.57
CA PHE A 71 4.21 -1.55 -16.67
C PHE A 71 5.26 -1.48 -15.57
N ALA A 72 4.91 -1.89 -14.36
CA ALA A 72 5.87 -2.09 -13.29
C ALA A 72 6.93 -3.15 -13.67
N ALA A 73 6.53 -4.28 -14.26
CA ALA A 73 7.46 -5.31 -14.69
C ALA A 73 8.39 -4.82 -15.82
N ASP A 74 7.85 -4.09 -16.81
CA ASP A 74 8.63 -3.52 -17.92
C ASP A 74 9.63 -2.46 -17.44
N PHE A 75 9.19 -1.54 -16.59
CA PHE A 75 10.06 -0.53 -15.96
C PHE A 75 11.18 -1.17 -15.11
N VAL A 76 10.86 -2.19 -14.31
CA VAL A 76 11.85 -2.89 -13.50
C VAL A 76 12.93 -3.52 -14.40
N GLU A 77 12.54 -4.20 -15.48
CA GLU A 77 13.47 -4.76 -16.46
C GLU A 77 14.29 -3.68 -17.18
N ASN A 78 13.61 -2.76 -17.88
CA ASN A 78 14.22 -1.91 -18.91
C ASN A 78 14.60 -0.50 -18.45
N GLY A 79 14.07 -0.02 -17.32
CA GLY A 79 14.27 1.34 -16.81
C GLY A 79 13.34 2.40 -17.39
N GLU A 80 12.59 2.07 -18.43
CA GLU A 80 11.58 2.91 -19.08
C GLU A 80 10.41 2.05 -19.60
N LEU A 81 9.31 2.69 -20.01
CA LEU A 81 8.23 2.00 -20.73
C LEU A 81 8.61 1.78 -22.19
N THR A 82 8.68 0.52 -22.61
CA THR A 82 8.97 0.14 -23.99
C THR A 82 7.78 0.41 -24.93
N GLU A 83 8.07 0.56 -26.22
CA GLU A 83 7.04 0.69 -27.27
C GLU A 83 6.05 -0.49 -27.23
N ALA A 84 6.52 -1.71 -26.97
CA ALA A 84 5.68 -2.91 -26.86
C ALA A 84 4.66 -2.83 -25.71
N SER A 85 5.03 -2.25 -24.56
CA SER A 85 4.11 -1.99 -23.46
C SER A 85 3.08 -0.93 -23.80
N LEU A 86 3.50 0.14 -24.47
CA LEU A 86 2.60 1.22 -24.91
C LEU A 86 1.61 0.73 -25.98
N GLU A 87 2.04 -0.13 -26.91
CA GLU A 87 1.17 -0.83 -27.85
C GLU A 87 0.20 -1.79 -27.15
N LYS A 88 0.67 -2.56 -26.15
CA LYS A 88 -0.20 -3.45 -25.34
C LYS A 88 -1.29 -2.66 -24.60
N ALA A 89 -0.94 -1.51 -24.01
CA ALA A 89 -1.87 -0.60 -23.35
C ALA A 89 -2.98 -0.13 -24.30
N LEU A 90 -2.58 0.38 -25.46
CA LEU A 90 -3.48 0.92 -26.48
C LEU A 90 -4.38 -0.17 -27.08
N SER A 91 -3.80 -1.34 -27.40
CA SER A 91 -4.50 -2.49 -27.98
C SER A 91 -5.56 -3.08 -27.05
N ASN A 92 -5.20 -3.33 -25.79
CA ASN A 92 -6.01 -4.17 -24.90
C ASN A 92 -6.93 -3.39 -23.94
N HIS A 93 -6.63 -2.10 -23.74
CA HIS A 93 -7.28 -1.22 -22.76
C HIS A 93 -7.67 0.15 -23.35
N GLY A 94 -7.28 0.46 -24.60
CA GLY A 94 -7.63 1.72 -25.27
C GLY A 94 -6.89 2.97 -24.77
N ILE A 95 -5.88 2.80 -23.91
CA ILE A 95 -5.18 3.90 -23.24
C ILE A 95 -4.22 4.58 -24.23
N GLY A 96 -4.34 5.90 -24.38
CA GLY A 96 -3.43 6.68 -25.22
C GLY A 96 -2.06 6.91 -24.57
N GLU A 97 -1.00 6.97 -25.39
CA GLU A 97 0.40 7.11 -24.95
C GLU A 97 0.64 8.28 -23.98
N GLY A 98 -0.04 9.41 -24.17
CA GLY A 98 0.08 10.57 -23.28
C GLY A 98 -0.39 10.28 -21.85
N ILE A 99 -1.55 9.62 -21.71
CA ILE A 99 -2.10 9.20 -20.41
C ILE A 99 -1.17 8.14 -19.80
N MET A 100 -0.71 7.18 -20.62
CA MET A 100 0.26 6.17 -20.22
C MET A 100 1.53 6.76 -19.58
N ARG A 101 2.13 7.77 -20.21
CA ARG A 101 3.35 8.42 -19.69
C ARG A 101 3.08 9.30 -18.46
N GLU A 102 1.95 10.00 -18.41
CA GLU A 102 1.53 10.79 -17.25
C GLU A 102 1.30 9.91 -16.02
N GLN A 103 0.54 8.82 -16.19
CA GLN A 103 0.26 7.87 -15.12
C GLN A 103 1.52 7.11 -14.69
N PHE A 104 2.43 6.79 -15.60
CA PHE A 104 3.72 6.21 -15.26
C PHE A 104 4.59 7.11 -14.38
N ALA A 105 4.59 8.42 -14.64
CA ALA A 105 5.24 9.39 -13.74
C ALA A 105 4.59 9.38 -12.34
N GLN A 106 3.26 9.33 -12.26
CA GLN A 106 2.54 9.25 -10.97
C GLN A 106 2.88 7.98 -10.17
N ILE A 107 3.07 6.82 -10.83
CA ILE A 107 3.55 5.59 -10.19
C ILE A 107 4.98 5.76 -9.67
N THR A 108 5.87 6.35 -10.47
CA THR A 108 7.27 6.60 -10.09
C THR A 108 7.37 7.56 -8.91
N ASP A 109 6.61 8.67 -8.92
CA ASP A 109 6.58 9.67 -7.85
C ASP A 109 6.00 9.08 -6.56
N ALA A 110 4.91 8.30 -6.65
CA ALA A 110 4.35 7.60 -5.49
C ALA A 110 5.30 6.54 -4.93
N GLY A 111 6.00 5.80 -5.80
CA GLY A 111 7.04 4.86 -5.39
C GLY A 111 8.19 5.53 -4.64
N ASN A 112 8.67 6.66 -5.15
CA ASN A 112 9.68 7.49 -4.48
C ASN A 112 9.20 7.98 -3.10
N GLN A 113 7.97 8.52 -3.02
CA GLN A 113 7.41 9.04 -1.77
C GLN A 113 7.17 7.92 -0.75
N ASN A 114 6.67 6.76 -1.18
CA ASN A 114 6.38 5.63 -0.31
C ASN A 114 7.66 4.93 0.18
N VAL A 115 8.71 4.88 -0.64
CA VAL A 115 10.03 4.43 -0.18
C VAL A 115 10.64 5.44 0.79
N TYR A 116 10.59 6.75 0.51
CA TYR A 116 11.04 7.78 1.46
C TYR A 116 10.30 7.68 2.80
N ASN A 117 8.96 7.60 2.78
CA ASN A 117 8.13 7.51 3.99
C ASN A 117 8.43 6.26 4.83
N ALA A 118 8.83 5.16 4.21
CA ALA A 118 9.22 3.93 4.91
C ALA A 118 10.66 3.97 5.46
N LEU A 119 11.54 4.78 4.86
CA LEU A 119 12.95 4.91 5.24
C LEU A 119 13.22 6.13 6.14
N GLU A 120 12.27 7.05 6.30
CA GLU A 120 12.33 8.17 7.23
C GLU A 120 11.82 7.75 8.63
N VAL A 121 12.73 7.22 9.44
CA VAL A 121 12.44 6.67 10.77
C VAL A 121 12.53 7.71 11.90
N GLY A 122 12.66 9.01 11.56
CA GLY A 122 12.79 10.10 12.54
C GLY A 122 14.21 10.28 13.07
N ASP A 123 15.21 9.89 12.29
CA ASP A 123 16.64 10.10 12.55
C ASP A 123 17.29 11.14 11.61
N ASP A 124 16.47 11.84 10.81
CA ASP A 124 16.84 12.82 9.78
C ASP A 124 17.65 12.24 8.60
N LEU A 125 17.80 10.91 8.51
CA LEU A 125 18.61 10.25 7.46
C LEU A 125 17.80 9.78 6.24
N GLY A 126 16.47 9.94 6.19
CA GLY A 126 15.64 9.46 5.07
C GLY A 126 16.06 10.02 3.70
N MET A 127 16.54 11.27 3.66
CA MET A 127 17.10 11.87 2.45
C MET A 127 18.44 11.23 2.01
N GLU A 128 19.31 10.86 2.95
CA GLU A 128 20.58 10.18 2.63
C GLU A 128 20.32 8.75 2.11
N ARG A 129 19.32 8.06 2.69
CA ARG A 129 18.86 6.75 2.22
C ARG A 129 18.31 6.82 0.78
N MET A 130 17.53 7.85 0.45
CA MET A 130 17.05 8.09 -0.92
C MET A 130 18.18 8.50 -1.89
N GLU A 131 19.17 9.26 -1.44
CA GLU A 131 20.34 9.60 -2.27
C GLU A 131 21.21 8.36 -2.58
N PHE A 132 21.41 7.47 -1.60
CA PHE A 132 22.03 6.16 -1.82
C PHE A 132 21.26 5.33 -2.86
N LEU A 133 19.93 5.22 -2.74
CA LEU A 133 19.12 4.48 -3.72
C LEU A 133 19.25 5.07 -5.13
N ARG A 134 19.31 6.40 -5.26
CA ARG A 134 19.55 7.07 -6.54
C ARG A 134 20.95 6.78 -7.09
N GLU A 135 21.99 6.84 -6.26
CA GLU A 135 23.37 6.51 -6.68
C GLU A 135 23.49 5.04 -7.13
N VAL A 136 22.85 4.10 -6.43
CA VAL A 136 22.80 2.68 -6.83
C VAL A 136 22.00 2.48 -8.12
N HIS A 137 20.93 3.24 -8.35
CA HIS A 137 20.21 3.21 -9.61
C HIS A 137 21.06 3.70 -10.79
N ASP A 138 21.75 4.83 -10.62
CA ASP A 138 22.43 5.52 -11.71
C ASP A 138 23.85 5.00 -11.98
N THR A 139 24.50 4.38 -10.97
CA THR A 139 25.92 3.97 -11.04
C THR A 139 26.20 2.53 -10.60
N GLY A 140 25.22 1.84 -9.99
CA GLY A 140 25.34 0.45 -9.54
C GLY A 140 25.36 -0.56 -10.69
N THR A 141 25.32 -1.86 -10.37
CA THR A 141 25.17 -2.87 -11.42
C THR A 141 23.77 -2.83 -12.01
N SER A 142 23.60 -3.30 -13.25
CA SER A 142 22.28 -3.46 -13.87
C SER A 142 21.29 -4.27 -13.01
N ALA A 143 21.79 -5.22 -12.20
CA ALA A 143 20.97 -5.98 -11.26
C ALA A 143 20.58 -5.17 -10.02
N ASP A 144 21.47 -4.31 -9.50
CA ASP A 144 21.18 -3.47 -8.33
C ASP A 144 20.26 -2.30 -8.69
N ALA A 145 20.46 -1.67 -9.85
CA ALA A 145 19.52 -0.68 -10.39
C ALA A 145 18.12 -1.27 -10.63
N LYS A 146 18.04 -2.53 -11.09
CA LYS A 146 16.80 -3.29 -11.20
C LYS A 146 16.14 -3.58 -9.84
N LEU A 147 16.93 -3.83 -8.78
CA LEU A 147 16.42 -3.94 -7.42
C LEU A 147 15.85 -2.60 -6.90
N VAL A 148 16.50 -1.47 -7.17
CA VAL A 148 15.97 -0.14 -6.80
C VAL A 148 14.64 0.16 -7.51
N ARG A 149 14.54 -0.11 -8.82
CA ARG A 149 13.27 0.02 -9.54
C ARG A 149 12.20 -0.93 -9.01
N GLY A 150 12.57 -2.16 -8.64
CA GLY A 150 11.68 -3.14 -8.01
C GLY A 150 11.15 -2.68 -6.65
N LEU A 151 11.99 -2.02 -5.86
CA LEU A 151 11.63 -1.40 -4.59
C LEU A 151 10.60 -0.28 -4.79
N MET A 152 10.88 0.67 -5.69
CA MET A 152 10.00 1.80 -6.00
C MET A 152 8.65 1.34 -6.60
N ALA A 153 8.67 0.47 -7.61
CA ALA A 153 7.44 -0.03 -8.22
C ALA A 153 6.63 -0.93 -7.26
N GLY A 154 7.31 -1.70 -6.40
CA GLY A 154 6.66 -2.51 -5.36
C GLY A 154 5.99 -1.66 -4.28
N ALA A 155 6.61 -0.54 -3.90
CA ALA A 155 6.06 0.42 -2.94
C ALA A 155 4.92 1.30 -3.52
N ALA A 156 4.97 1.61 -4.81
CA ALA A 156 3.91 2.36 -5.50
C ALA A 156 2.60 1.56 -5.65
N LEU A 157 2.71 0.24 -5.81
CA LEU A 157 1.58 -0.68 -6.04
C LEU A 157 1.17 -1.48 -4.79
N GLY A 158 1.72 -1.16 -3.61
CA GLY A 158 1.40 -1.86 -2.36
C GLY A 158 1.85 -3.33 -2.31
N HIS A 159 2.67 -3.77 -3.27
CA HIS A 159 3.29 -5.09 -3.24
C HIS A 159 4.32 -5.23 -2.12
N LEU A 160 4.80 -4.10 -1.57
CA LEU A 160 5.66 -4.02 -0.39
C LEU A 160 4.97 -3.17 0.71
N SER A 161 5.08 -3.60 1.96
CA SER A 161 4.84 -2.77 3.16
C SER A 161 6.10 -1.99 3.51
N GLY A 162 6.00 -1.02 4.44
CA GLY A 162 7.17 -0.28 4.94
C GLY A 162 8.27 -1.19 5.50
N ALA A 163 7.91 -2.26 6.21
CA ALA A 163 8.88 -3.22 6.75
C ALA A 163 9.63 -4.00 5.65
N GLU A 164 8.94 -4.38 4.57
CA GLU A 164 9.58 -5.01 3.40
C GLU A 164 10.46 -4.02 2.62
N VAL A 165 10.08 -2.74 2.58
CA VAL A 165 10.92 -1.68 1.98
C VAL A 165 12.22 -1.50 2.77
N VAL A 166 12.17 -1.46 4.10
CA VAL A 166 13.36 -1.37 4.97
C VAL A 166 14.26 -2.60 4.80
N ASP A 167 13.72 -3.82 4.89
CA ASP A 167 14.50 -5.06 4.70
C ASP A 167 15.14 -5.16 3.30
N HIS A 168 14.46 -4.67 2.26
CA HIS A 168 15.03 -4.58 0.91
C HIS A 168 16.12 -3.50 0.80
N PHE A 169 15.97 -2.36 1.49
CA PHE A 169 17.00 -1.31 1.57
C PHE A 169 18.24 -1.82 2.31
N ASP A 170 18.09 -2.41 3.50
CA ASP A 170 19.21 -2.87 4.33
C ASP A 170 20.07 -3.92 3.60
N ARG A 171 19.41 -4.89 2.93
CA ARG A 171 20.08 -5.91 2.10
C ARG A 171 20.78 -5.34 0.86
N LEU A 172 20.38 -4.16 0.39
CA LEU A 172 21.06 -3.46 -0.69
C LEU A 172 22.24 -2.65 -0.13
N TYR A 173 22.04 -1.93 0.97
CA TYR A 173 23.02 -1.10 1.65
C TYR A 173 24.24 -1.91 2.15
N ALA A 174 24.00 -3.05 2.79
CA ALA A 174 25.04 -3.96 3.30
C ALA A 174 26.07 -4.38 2.22
N LYS A 175 25.66 -4.53 0.95
CA LYS A 175 26.58 -4.84 -0.17
C LYS A 175 27.63 -3.75 -0.39
N TYR A 176 27.31 -2.50 -0.06
CA TYR A 176 28.13 -1.32 -0.32
C TYR A 176 28.90 -0.85 0.91
N THR A 177 28.38 -1.06 2.13
CA THR A 177 29.14 -0.80 3.37
C THR A 177 30.03 -1.97 3.80
N GLY A 178 29.66 -3.21 3.45
CA GLY A 178 30.39 -4.43 3.84
C GLY A 178 30.07 -4.93 5.24
N GLU A 179 28.87 -4.63 5.73
CA GLU A 179 28.30 -5.04 7.04
C GLU A 179 27.48 -6.33 6.97
#